data_AF-K1RXG2-F1
#
_entry.id   AF-K1RXG2-F1
#
_cell.length_a   1.000
_cell.length_b   1.000
_cell.length_c   1.000
_cell.angle_alpha   90.00
_cell.angle_beta   90.00
_cell.angle_gamma   90.00
#
_symmetry.space_group_name_H-M   'P 1'
#
loop_
_entity.id
_entity.type
_entity.pdbx_description
1 polymer ?
#
loop_
_entity_poly.entity_id
_entity_poly.type
_entity_poly.pdbx_seq_one_letter_code
_entity_poly.pdbx_strand_id
1 'polypeptide(L)'
;GFEDGQTGSCSGTGYLNKKFVHPAFQNGPVHYPYPVIRMAEMYLNLAEILIELDALENTTGRLEEAKGLIDKIRVRAGIPTIDEAWKKAIHPEKANTAEGLREIVRRERQIEFYLENQRFWDLRRWKDAGILGEKVWGMNIEGETDEAFFVPTELQNIRTFKQAQYLM
;
A
#
# COMPACT_ATOMS: atom_id res chain seq x y z
N GLY A 1 12.48 12.51 -19.66
CA GLY A 1 13.08 12.37 -20.99
C GLY A 1 13.26 10.90 -21.19
N PHE A 2 12.67 10.33 -22.23
CA PHE A 2 13.01 8.98 -22.67
C PHE A 2 13.88 9.19 -23.89
N GLU A 3 15.16 8.82 -23.82
CA GLU A 3 16.07 8.94 -24.95
C GLU A 3 15.73 7.88 -26.01
N ASP A 4 15.69 8.32 -27.28
CA ASP A 4 15.58 7.47 -28.45
C ASP A 4 16.82 6.57 -28.54
N GLY A 5 16.66 5.27 -28.24
CA GLY A 5 17.76 4.30 -28.35
C GLY A 5 17.55 2.98 -27.59
N GLN A 6 16.65 2.93 -26.60
CA GLN A 6 16.30 1.68 -25.94
C GLN A 6 15.33 0.86 -26.81
N THR A 7 15.87 -0.13 -27.52
CA THR A 7 15.12 -1.03 -28.41
C THR A 7 14.34 -2.14 -27.69
N GLY A 8 14.30 -2.12 -26.35
CA GLY A 8 13.58 -3.09 -25.51
C GLY A 8 12.76 -2.42 -24.41
N SER A 9 11.65 -3.03 -24.02
CA SER A 9 10.81 -2.56 -22.90
C SER A 9 11.56 -2.73 -21.57
N CYS A 10 11.95 -1.63 -20.93
CA CYS A 10 12.60 -1.62 -19.62
C CYS A 10 11.70 -1.00 -18.53
N SER A 11 12.05 -1.19 -17.25
CA SER A 11 11.34 -0.54 -16.15
C SER A 11 11.74 0.93 -16.04
N GLY A 12 10.78 1.84 -16.09
CA GLY A 12 11.01 3.28 -15.87
C GLY A 12 11.30 3.68 -14.41
N THR A 13 11.25 2.73 -13.45
CA THR A 13 11.52 3.00 -12.03
C THR A 13 12.66 2.17 -11.46
N GLY A 14 13.19 1.20 -12.22
CA GLY A 14 14.11 0.17 -11.74
C GLY A 14 13.46 -0.93 -10.90
N TYR A 15 12.15 -0.86 -10.64
CA TYR A 15 11.39 -1.90 -9.93
C TYR A 15 10.49 -2.68 -10.88
N LEU A 16 10.27 -3.96 -10.57
CA LEU A 16 9.31 -4.83 -11.25
C LEU A 16 8.38 -5.48 -10.23
N ASN A 17 7.21 -5.92 -10.70
CA ASN A 17 6.18 -6.53 -9.88
C ASN A 17 6.01 -8.02 -10.21
N LYS A 18 5.83 -8.83 -9.16
CA LYS A 18 5.54 -10.27 -9.28
C LYS A 18 4.13 -10.65 -8.83
N LYS A 19 3.34 -9.71 -8.29
CA LYS A 19 1.96 -9.98 -7.89
C LYS A 19 1.16 -10.41 -9.13
N PHE A 20 0.29 -11.41 -8.95
CA PHE A 20 -0.48 -12.07 -10.01
C PHE A 20 0.31 -12.93 -11.01
N VAL A 21 1.63 -13.05 -10.87
CA VAL A 21 2.38 -14.05 -11.65
C VAL A 21 2.21 -15.41 -10.97
N HIS A 22 1.51 -16.33 -11.66
CA HIS A 22 1.31 -17.67 -11.15
C HIS A 22 2.66 -18.43 -11.04
N PRO A 23 2.95 -19.15 -9.94
CA PRO A 23 4.24 -19.85 -9.78
C PRO A 23 4.55 -20.88 -10.87
N ALA A 24 3.53 -21.50 -11.46
CA ALA A 24 3.67 -22.43 -12.59
C ALA A 24 3.82 -21.76 -13.97
N PHE A 25 3.98 -20.43 -14.01
CA PHE A 25 4.25 -19.72 -15.26
C PHE A 25 5.58 -20.21 -15.88
N GLN A 26 5.52 -20.67 -17.13
CA GLN A 26 6.69 -21.08 -17.92
C GLN A 26 6.64 -20.46 -19.31
N ASN A 27 5.82 -21.02 -20.21
CA ASN A 27 5.71 -20.60 -21.61
C ASN A 27 4.31 -20.06 -21.96
N GLY A 28 3.54 -19.63 -20.97
CA GLY A 28 2.18 -19.14 -21.17
C GLY A 28 1.48 -18.75 -19.87
N PRO A 29 0.47 -17.88 -19.94
CA PRO A 29 -0.30 -17.48 -18.78
C PRO A 29 -1.05 -18.67 -18.19
N VAL A 30 -1.03 -18.79 -16.86
CA VAL A 30 -1.92 -19.70 -16.14
C VAL A 30 -3.14 -18.89 -15.71
N HIS A 31 -4.32 -19.32 -16.13
CA HIS A 31 -5.57 -18.63 -15.81
C HIS A 31 -6.07 -19.03 -14.42
N TYR A 32 -6.45 -18.03 -13.63
CA TYR A 32 -7.08 -18.19 -12.33
C TYR A 32 -8.00 -16.98 -12.09
N PRO A 33 -9.01 -17.09 -11.20
CA PRO A 33 -9.97 -16.02 -10.99
C PRO A 33 -9.31 -14.80 -10.35
N TYR A 34 -9.61 -13.61 -10.88
CA TYR A 34 -9.21 -12.34 -10.28
C TYR A 34 -10.13 -12.01 -9.09
N PRO A 35 -9.59 -11.79 -7.88
CA PRO A 35 -10.42 -11.48 -6.72
C PRO A 35 -10.91 -10.04 -6.77
N VAL A 36 -12.22 -9.86 -6.98
CA VAL A 36 -12.86 -8.52 -6.91
C VAL A 36 -13.15 -8.15 -5.45
N ILE A 37 -13.63 -9.10 -4.64
CA ILE A 37 -13.85 -8.97 -3.20
C ILE A 37 -13.23 -10.20 -2.53
N ARG A 38 -12.56 -10.00 -1.40
CA ARG A 38 -11.95 -11.08 -0.62
C ARG A 38 -12.00 -10.81 0.88
N MET A 39 -11.88 -11.87 1.68
CA MET A 39 -12.06 -11.81 3.14
C MET A 39 -11.19 -10.78 3.86
N ALA A 40 -9.96 -10.52 3.39
CA ALA A 40 -9.12 -9.49 3.99
C ALA A 40 -9.76 -8.09 3.93
N GLU A 41 -10.55 -7.81 2.89
CA GLU A 41 -11.26 -6.54 2.77
C GLU A 41 -12.33 -6.40 3.83
N MET A 42 -13.06 -7.48 4.11
CA MET A 42 -14.09 -7.48 5.16
C MET A 42 -13.46 -7.24 6.53
N TYR A 43 -12.31 -7.86 6.81
CA TYR A 43 -11.58 -7.63 8.07
C TYR A 43 -11.06 -6.20 8.19
N LEU A 44 -10.43 -5.65 7.15
CA LEU A 44 -9.89 -4.28 7.20
C LEU A 44 -10.99 -3.22 7.20
N ASN A 45 -12.10 -3.44 6.49
CA ASN A 45 -13.25 -2.54 6.52
C ASN A 45 -13.84 -2.48 7.94
N LEU A 46 -14.06 -3.63 8.57
CA LEU A 46 -14.58 -3.68 9.94
C LEU A 46 -13.58 -3.05 10.94
N ALA A 47 -12.28 -3.34 10.81
CA ALA A 47 -11.26 -2.73 11.65
C ALA A 47 -11.26 -1.20 11.53
N GLU A 48 -11.33 -0.66 10.30
CA GLU A 48 -11.40 0.78 10.06
C GLU A 48 -12.67 1.38 10.67
N ILE A 49 -13.84 0.74 10.51
CA ILE A 49 -15.10 1.19 11.13
C ILE A 49 -14.97 1.26 12.65
N LEU A 50 -14.43 0.21 13.29
CA LEU A 50 -14.25 0.17 14.74
C LEU A 50 -13.32 1.28 15.24
N ILE A 51 -12.23 1.56 14.53
CA ILE A 51 -11.29 2.65 14.86
C ILE A 51 -11.96 4.02 14.73
N GLU A 52 -12.70 4.26 13.65
CA GLU A 52 -13.39 5.54 13.43
C GLU A 52 -14.52 5.75 14.45
N LEU A 53 -15.26 4.70 14.79
CA LEU A 53 -16.29 4.76 15.83
C LEU A 53 -15.70 5.02 17.22
N ASP A 54 -14.55 4.43 17.53
CA ASP A 54 -13.84 4.69 18.78
C ASP A 54 -13.40 6.15 18.89
N ALA A 55 -12.87 6.73 17.80
CA ALA A 55 -12.50 8.15 17.74
C ALA A 55 -13.70 9.10 17.90
N LEU A 56 -14.89 8.70 17.45
CA LEU A 56 -16.11 9.52 17.55
C LEU A 56 -16.75 9.44 18.95
N GLU A 57 -16.81 8.24 19.53
CA GLU A 57 -17.58 7.97 20.75
C GLU A 57 -16.71 7.90 22.00
N ASN A 58 -15.37 7.94 21.88
CA ASN A 58 -14.41 7.74 22.97
C ASN A 58 -14.73 6.48 23.79
N THR A 59 -15.06 5.40 23.10
CA THR A 59 -15.37 4.11 23.72
C THR A 59 -14.12 3.38 24.18
N THR A 60 -14.30 2.31 24.96
CA THR A 60 -13.20 1.42 25.34
C THR A 60 -13.44 0.04 24.72
N GLY A 61 -12.36 -0.61 24.27
CA GLY A 61 -12.38 -2.00 23.79
C GLY A 61 -12.48 -2.18 22.26
N ARG A 62 -12.96 -1.19 21.50
CA ARG A 62 -13.06 -1.30 20.02
C ARG A 62 -11.71 -1.38 19.33
N LEU A 63 -10.71 -0.68 19.87
CA LEU A 63 -9.34 -0.70 19.33
C LEU A 63 -8.72 -2.10 19.43
N GLU A 64 -8.97 -2.84 20.51
CA GLU A 64 -8.47 -4.21 20.68
C GLU A 64 -9.13 -5.18 19.70
N GLU A 65 -10.44 -5.04 19.47
CA GLU A 65 -11.13 -5.81 18.43
C GLU A 65 -10.58 -5.48 17.02
N ALA A 66 -10.37 -4.20 16.72
CA ALA A 66 -9.78 -3.75 15.47
C ALA A 66 -8.37 -4.34 15.26
N LYS A 67 -7.52 -4.32 16.29
CA LYS A 67 -6.19 -4.97 16.25
C LYS A 67 -6.31 -6.45 15.92
N GLY A 68 -7.20 -7.17 16.59
CA GLY A 68 -7.43 -8.59 16.36
C GLY A 68 -7.85 -8.91 14.91
N LEU A 69 -8.62 -8.04 14.27
CA LEU A 69 -9.02 -8.18 12.87
C LEU A 69 -7.84 -7.93 11.91
N ILE A 70 -7.03 -6.91 12.18
CA ILE A 70 -5.81 -6.63 11.40
C ILE A 70 -4.81 -7.78 11.56
N ASP A 71 -4.66 -8.30 12.77
CA ASP A 71 -3.74 -9.40 13.07
C ASP A 71 -4.07 -10.69 12.34
N LYS A 72 -5.34 -10.97 12.02
CA LYS A 72 -5.70 -12.11 11.16
C LYS A 72 -5.00 -12.06 9.81
N ILE A 73 -4.83 -10.86 9.24
CA ILE A 73 -4.16 -10.65 7.95
C ILE A 73 -2.65 -10.78 8.12
N ARG A 74 -2.11 -10.14 9.16
CA ARG A 74 -0.68 -10.13 9.48
C ARG A 74 -0.14 -11.53 9.76
N VAL A 75 -0.84 -12.31 10.59
CA VAL A 75 -0.51 -13.72 10.89
C VAL A 75 -0.54 -14.56 9.62
N ARG A 76 -1.56 -14.41 8.76
CA ARG A 76 -1.63 -15.12 7.48
C ARG A 76 -0.47 -14.73 6.55
N ALA A 77 -0.04 -13.47 6.57
CA ALA A 77 1.10 -12.99 5.81
C ALA A 77 2.46 -13.39 6.41
N GLY A 78 2.48 -14.02 7.59
CA GLY A 78 3.70 -14.46 8.27
C GLY A 78 4.50 -13.33 8.94
N ILE A 79 3.85 -12.21 9.25
CA ILE A 79 4.47 -11.07 9.95
C ILE A 79 3.94 -10.95 11.39
N PRO A 80 4.70 -10.32 12.33
CA PRO A 80 4.28 -10.20 13.72
C PRO A 80 2.97 -9.41 13.88
N THR A 81 2.25 -9.67 14.98
CA THR A 81 1.03 -8.92 15.33
C THR A 81 1.32 -7.44 15.56
N ILE A 82 0.27 -6.60 15.63
CA ILE A 82 0.43 -5.16 15.87
C ILE A 82 1.21 -4.92 17.17
N ASP A 83 0.79 -5.52 18.28
CA ASP A 83 1.45 -5.24 19.56
C ASP A 83 2.91 -5.73 19.57
N GLU A 84 3.23 -6.83 18.88
CA GLU A 84 4.61 -7.31 18.76
C GLU A 84 5.47 -6.41 17.86
N ALA A 85 4.93 -5.97 16.73
CA ALA A 85 5.65 -5.14 15.76
C ALA A 85 5.87 -3.72 16.31
N TRP A 86 4.84 -3.12 16.94
CA TRP A 86 4.92 -1.73 17.41
C TRP A 86 5.70 -1.57 18.71
N LYS A 87 5.86 -2.63 19.53
CA LYS A 87 6.84 -2.64 20.64
C LYS A 87 8.27 -2.29 20.19
N LYS A 88 8.62 -2.57 18.93
CA LYS A 88 9.94 -2.29 18.35
C LYS A 88 9.94 -1.08 17.41
N ALA A 89 8.81 -0.40 17.24
CA ALA A 89 8.70 0.77 16.38
C ALA A 89 9.26 2.01 17.07
N ILE A 90 9.57 3.04 16.27
CA ILE A 90 10.00 4.36 16.77
C ILE A 90 8.89 5.02 17.61
N HIS A 91 7.63 4.72 17.27
CA HIS A 91 6.43 5.26 17.91
C HIS A 91 5.50 4.12 18.38
N PRO A 92 5.81 3.42 19.48
CA PRO A 92 4.99 2.32 20.00
C PRO A 92 3.57 2.75 20.40
N GLU A 93 3.40 4.01 20.83
CA GLU A 93 2.14 4.59 21.27
C GLU A 93 1.06 4.60 20.19
N LYS A 94 1.45 4.62 18.90
CA LYS A 94 0.50 4.60 17.78
C LYS A 94 -0.38 3.36 17.75
N ALA A 95 0.09 2.24 18.30
CA ALA A 95 -0.73 1.04 18.38
C ALA A 95 -1.90 1.19 19.37
N ASN A 96 -1.88 2.18 20.25
CA ASN A 96 -2.84 2.31 21.36
C ASN A 96 -3.74 3.53 21.26
N THR A 97 -3.68 4.29 20.17
CA THR A 97 -4.56 5.44 19.91
C THR A 97 -5.38 5.20 18.65
N ALA A 98 -6.58 5.79 18.58
CA ALA A 98 -7.42 5.68 17.40
C ALA A 98 -6.75 6.32 16.17
N GLU A 99 -6.08 7.46 16.34
CA GLU A 99 -5.32 8.14 15.27
C GLU A 99 -4.17 7.28 14.76
N GLY A 100 -3.40 6.67 15.68
CA GLY A 100 -2.29 5.82 15.32
C GLY A 100 -2.77 4.54 14.63
N LEU A 101 -3.79 3.87 15.16
CA LEU A 101 -4.38 2.68 14.53
C LEU A 101 -5.02 3.00 13.18
N ARG A 102 -5.58 4.19 13.00
CA ARG A 102 -6.07 4.67 11.69
C ARG A 102 -4.93 4.70 10.67
N GLU A 103 -3.77 5.25 11.00
CA GLU A 103 -2.61 5.22 10.10
C GLU A 103 -2.15 3.78 9.80
N ILE A 104 -2.16 2.93 10.83
CA ILE A 104 -1.74 1.52 10.73
C ILE A 104 -2.67 0.74 9.79
N VAL A 105 -3.98 0.82 9.98
CA VAL A 105 -4.96 0.10 9.15
C VAL A 105 -4.92 0.59 7.70
N ARG A 106 -4.75 1.90 7.47
CA ARG A 106 -4.59 2.47 6.12
C ARG A 106 -3.33 1.94 5.43
N ARG A 107 -2.22 1.84 6.16
CA ARG A 107 -0.96 1.27 5.65
C ARG A 107 -1.10 -0.23 5.35
N GLU A 108 -1.73 -0.99 6.24
CA GLU A 108 -1.97 -2.43 6.03
C GLU A 108 -2.84 -2.64 4.78
N ARG A 109 -3.90 -1.85 4.63
CA ARG A 109 -4.76 -1.84 3.44
C ARG A 109 -3.99 -1.55 2.15
N GLN A 110 -3.09 -0.56 2.18
CA GLN A 110 -2.24 -0.23 1.04
C GLN A 110 -1.31 -1.37 0.63
N ILE A 111 -0.73 -2.08 1.59
CA ILE A 111 0.20 -3.20 1.35
C ILE A 111 -0.59 -4.41 0.83
N GLU A 112 -1.65 -4.78 1.54
CA GLU A 112 -2.46 -5.97 1.27
C GLU A 112 -3.11 -5.89 -0.12
N PHE A 113 -3.67 -4.73 -0.50
CA PHE A 113 -4.34 -4.50 -1.79
C PHE A 113 -3.45 -3.84 -2.85
N TYR A 114 -2.13 -3.91 -2.71
CA TYR A 114 -1.21 -3.43 -3.74
C TYR A 114 -1.55 -4.07 -5.11
N LEU A 115 -1.66 -3.30 -6.19
CA LEU A 115 -2.09 -3.75 -7.53
C LEU A 115 -3.52 -4.32 -7.64
N GLU A 116 -4.39 -4.13 -6.66
CA GLU A 116 -5.80 -4.57 -6.70
C GLU A 116 -6.80 -3.44 -6.99
N ASN A 117 -6.34 -2.32 -7.57
CA ASN A 117 -7.14 -1.13 -7.89
C ASN A 117 -7.80 -0.42 -6.68
N GLN A 118 -7.37 -0.69 -5.45
CA GLN A 118 -7.98 -0.10 -4.24
C GLN A 118 -7.41 1.27 -3.85
N ARG A 119 -6.07 1.43 -3.94
CA ARG A 119 -5.37 2.62 -3.40
C ARG A 119 -5.90 3.95 -3.91
N PHE A 120 -6.27 4.03 -5.18
CA PHE A 120 -6.81 5.26 -5.77
C PHE A 120 -8.11 5.69 -5.08
N TRP A 121 -9.02 4.75 -4.84
CA TRP A 121 -10.32 5.01 -4.19
C TRP A 121 -10.17 5.29 -2.70
N ASP A 122 -9.28 4.55 -2.03
CA ASP A 122 -8.98 4.76 -0.61
C ASP A 122 -8.44 6.16 -0.32
N LEU A 123 -7.47 6.63 -1.11
CA LEU A 123 -6.93 7.98 -0.95
C LEU A 123 -7.98 9.06 -1.19
N ARG A 124 -8.89 8.85 -2.14
CA ARG A 124 -9.97 9.82 -2.44
C ARG A 124 -10.99 9.91 -1.31
N ARG A 125 -11.47 8.77 -0.79
CA ARG A 125 -12.46 8.78 0.31
C ARG A 125 -11.89 9.35 1.60
N TRP A 126 -10.59 9.16 1.85
CA TRP A 126 -9.88 9.76 2.98
C TRP A 126 -9.53 11.23 2.79
N LYS A 127 -9.71 11.78 1.58
CA LYS A 127 -9.29 13.13 1.19
C LYS A 127 -7.76 13.35 1.22
N ASP A 128 -7.00 12.27 1.02
CA ASP A 128 -5.53 12.24 1.02
C ASP A 128 -4.93 12.04 -0.39
N ALA A 129 -5.76 12.11 -1.44
CA ALA A 129 -5.32 11.87 -2.82
C ALA A 129 -4.37 12.93 -3.38
N GLY A 130 -4.10 14.02 -2.64
CA GLY A 130 -3.03 14.98 -2.97
C GLY A 130 -1.66 14.31 -3.18
N ILE A 131 -1.39 13.22 -2.46
CA ILE A 131 -0.17 12.42 -2.60
C ILE A 131 0.02 11.85 -4.01
N LEU A 132 -1.06 11.70 -4.79
CA LEU A 132 -0.98 11.21 -6.17
C LEU A 132 -0.35 12.23 -7.11
N GLY A 133 -0.30 13.50 -6.73
CA GLY A 133 0.37 14.58 -7.46
C GLY A 133 1.83 14.79 -7.05
N GLU A 134 2.33 14.05 -6.08
CA GLU A 134 3.73 14.16 -5.65
C GLU A 134 4.69 13.49 -6.64
N LYS A 135 5.93 13.99 -6.62
CA LYS A 135 7.04 13.44 -7.42
C LYS A 135 7.32 12.01 -7.00
N VAL A 136 7.44 11.12 -7.98
CA VAL A 136 7.71 9.70 -7.73
C VAL A 136 9.21 9.46 -7.77
N TRP A 137 9.69 8.61 -6.87
CA TRP A 137 11.08 8.21 -6.79
C TRP A 137 11.27 6.79 -7.34
N GLY A 138 12.41 6.57 -7.97
CA GLY A 138 12.85 5.28 -8.47
C GLY A 138 14.35 5.11 -8.29
N MET A 139 14.91 4.09 -8.92
CA MET A 139 16.35 3.92 -9.08
C MET A 139 16.84 4.68 -10.31
N ASN A 140 18.14 4.93 -10.38
CA ASN A 140 18.77 5.53 -11.54
C ASN A 140 18.92 4.50 -12.67
N ILE A 141 17.91 4.42 -13.54
CA ILE A 141 17.86 3.46 -14.65
C ILE A 141 18.91 3.71 -15.74
N GLU A 142 19.58 4.87 -15.71
CA GLU A 142 20.68 5.24 -16.62
C GLU A 142 22.04 4.80 -16.07
N GLY A 143 22.11 4.31 -14.83
CA GLY A 143 23.34 3.81 -14.23
C GLY A 143 23.78 2.48 -14.85
N GLU A 144 24.98 2.46 -15.45
CA GLU A 144 25.56 1.24 -16.05
C GLU A 144 26.22 0.32 -15.01
N THR A 145 26.54 0.83 -13.82
CA THR A 145 27.07 0.04 -12.69
C THR A 145 26.05 -0.06 -11.56
N ASP A 146 26.19 -1.06 -10.70
CA ASP A 146 25.35 -1.25 -9.52
C ASP A 146 25.36 0.00 -8.61
N GLU A 147 26.54 0.59 -8.38
CA GLU A 147 26.69 1.80 -7.56
C GLU A 147 25.94 2.99 -8.18
N ALA A 148 25.92 3.09 -9.50
CA ALA A 148 25.21 4.13 -10.21
C ALA A 148 23.69 3.87 -10.25
N PHE A 149 23.28 2.59 -10.36
CA PHE A 149 21.87 2.18 -10.43
C PHE A 149 21.15 2.31 -9.08
N PHE A 150 21.77 1.87 -7.98
CA PHE A 150 21.17 1.86 -6.64
C PHE A 150 21.13 3.26 -5.96
N VAL A 151 21.11 4.33 -6.76
CA VAL A 151 20.91 5.71 -6.32
C VAL A 151 19.43 6.07 -6.45
N PRO A 152 18.76 6.47 -5.37
CA PRO A 152 17.39 6.99 -5.44
C PRO A 152 17.33 8.27 -6.26
N THR A 153 16.59 8.24 -7.37
CA THR A 153 16.45 9.36 -8.31
C THR A 153 15.00 9.75 -8.46
N GLU A 154 14.75 11.05 -8.55
CA GLU A 154 13.43 11.59 -8.87
C GLU A 154 13.09 11.30 -10.33
N LEU A 155 11.94 10.66 -10.57
CA LEU A 155 11.49 10.35 -11.92
C LEU A 155 10.83 11.57 -12.55
N GLN A 156 11.15 11.84 -13.82
CA GLN A 156 10.58 12.98 -14.57
C GLN A 156 9.09 12.82 -14.93
N ASN A 157 8.41 11.79 -14.43
CA ASN A 157 6.99 11.56 -14.67
C ASN A 157 6.15 12.43 -13.73
N ILE A 158 5.54 13.48 -14.28
CA ILE A 158 4.64 14.35 -13.54
C ILE A 158 3.25 13.71 -13.48
N ARG A 159 2.89 13.17 -12.33
CA ARG A 159 1.50 12.85 -12.02
C ARG A 159 0.82 14.13 -11.53
N THR A 160 -0.40 14.39 -11.97
CA THR A 160 -1.18 15.54 -11.49
C THR A 160 -2.47 15.05 -10.85
N PHE A 161 -2.71 15.51 -9.62
CA PHE A 161 -3.98 15.33 -8.94
C PHE A 161 -4.54 16.71 -8.56
N LYS A 162 -5.70 17.05 -9.12
CA LYS A 162 -6.40 18.32 -8.92
C LYS A 162 -7.56 18.11 -7.95
N GLN A 163 -7.90 19.14 -7.18
CA GLN A 163 -9.00 19.06 -6.21
C GLN A 163 -10.35 18.66 -6.84
N ALA A 164 -10.63 19.08 -8.08
CA ALA A 164 -11.84 18.68 -8.81
C ALA A 164 -11.94 17.15 -9.02
N GLN A 165 -10.80 16.43 -9.02
CA GLN A 165 -10.75 14.99 -9.20
C GLN A 165 -11.14 14.20 -7.93
N TYR A 166 -11.43 14.86 -6.81
CA TYR A 166 -12.05 14.16 -5.67
C TYR A 166 -13.49 13.72 -5.96
N LEU A 167 -14.22 14.43 -6.82
CA LEU A 167 -15.67 14.26 -7.02
C LEU A 167 -16.07 13.60 -8.36
N MET A 168 -15.11 13.33 -9.26
CA MET A 168 -15.35 12.73 -10.59
C MET A 168 -15.23 11.21 -10.63
#